data_AF-A0A970QK85-F1
#
_entry.id   AF-A0A970QK85-F1
#
_cell.length_a   1.000
_cell.length_b   1.000
_cell.length_c   1.000
_cell.angle_alpha   90.00
_cell.angle_beta   90.00
_cell.angle_gamma   90.00
#
_symmetry.space_group_name_H-M   'P 1'
#
loop_
_entity.id
_entity.type
_entity.pdbx_description
1 polymer ?
#
loop_
_entity_poly.entity_id
_entity_poly.type
_entity_poly.pdbx_seq_one_letter_code
_entity_poly.pdbx_strand_id
1 'polypeptide(L)' 'MIVTATQLKNNLGKYLEIVHKEDSIIVTKNGEPIAKIIPFVLDKRAALDSLVGLVPNTGLSLDDIKAGRLSKQ' A
#
# COMPACT_ATOMS: atom_id res chain seq x y z
N MET A 1 -0.06 -8.50 -10.19
CA MET A 1 0.65 -9.63 -10.86
C MET A 1 1.67 -10.34 -9.93
N ILE A 2 2.07 -11.61 -10.19
CA ILE A 2 3.21 -12.30 -9.53
C ILE A 2 4.31 -12.60 -10.56
N VAL A 3 5.57 -12.28 -10.24
CA VAL A 3 6.73 -12.46 -11.13
C VAL A 3 7.92 -13.01 -10.36
N THR A 4 8.84 -13.71 -11.04
CA THR A 4 10.09 -14.16 -10.40
C THR A 4 11.15 -13.05 -10.42
N ALA A 5 12.08 -13.10 -9.46
CA ALA A 5 13.21 -12.19 -9.39
C ALA A 5 14.07 -12.22 -10.67
N THR A 6 14.20 -13.38 -11.30
CA THR A 6 14.93 -13.54 -12.57
C THR A 6 14.20 -12.85 -13.73
N GLN A 7 12.88 -13.01 -13.83
CA GLN A 7 12.09 -12.32 -14.86
C GLN A 7 12.16 -10.80 -14.69
N LEU A 8 12.01 -10.33 -13.45
CA LEU A 8 12.12 -8.91 -13.12
C LEU A 8 13.49 -8.34 -13.51
N LYS A 9 14.57 -9.03 -13.16
CA LYS A 9 15.94 -8.62 -13.53
C LYS A 9 16.12 -8.51 -15.05
N ASN A 10 15.63 -9.50 -15.79
CA ASN A 10 15.83 -9.56 -17.24
C ASN A 10 14.91 -8.60 -18.03
N ASN A 11 13.78 -8.17 -17.44
CA ASN A 11 12.77 -7.37 -18.13
C ASN A 11 12.31 -6.16 -17.28
N LEU A 12 13.24 -5.51 -16.58
CA LEU A 12 12.91 -4.48 -15.59
C LEU A 12 12.00 -3.37 -16.17
N GLY A 13 12.33 -2.83 -17.34
CA GLY A 13 11.55 -1.77 -17.99
C GLY A 13 10.09 -2.15 -18.22
N LYS A 14 9.85 -3.34 -18.79
CA LYS A 14 8.50 -3.87 -19.01
C LYS A 14 7.70 -3.96 -17.70
N TYR A 15 8.33 -4.45 -16.63
CA TYR A 15 7.63 -4.59 -15.35
C TYR A 15 7.39 -3.24 -14.66
N LEU A 16 8.25 -2.24 -14.85
CA LEU A 16 8.00 -0.88 -14.37
C LEU A 16 6.78 -0.25 -15.10
N GLU A 17 6.64 -0.46 -16.40
CA GLU A 17 5.45 -0.02 -17.14
C GLU A 17 4.17 -0.71 -16.67
N ILE A 18 4.25 -1.99 -16.32
CA ILE A 18 3.11 -2.73 -15.75
C ILE A 18 2.77 -2.20 -14.36
N VAL A 19 3.76 -2.00 -13.48
CA VAL A 19 3.56 -1.39 -12.14
C VAL A 19 2.91 -0.01 -12.22
N HIS A 20 3.21 0.77 -13.27
CA HIS A 20 2.59 2.08 -13.42
C HIS A 20 1.10 2.00 -13.78
N LYS A 21 0.66 0.89 -14.40
CA LYS A 21 -0.73 0.67 -14.82
C LYS A 21 -1.54 -0.16 -13.82
N GLU A 22 -0.89 -1.11 -13.13
CA GLU A 22 -1.49 -1.97 -12.10
C GLU A 22 -1.24 -1.43 -10.69
N ASP A 23 -2.05 -1.86 -9.73
CA ASP A 23 -1.89 -1.46 -8.33
C ASP A 23 -0.64 -2.04 -7.67
N SER A 24 -0.16 -3.22 -8.09
CA SER A 24 1.08 -3.82 -7.57
C SER A 24 1.56 -5.10 -8.27
N ILE A 25 2.86 -5.36 -8.16
CA ILE A 25 3.50 -6.63 -8.54
C ILE A 25 4.17 -7.28 -7.33
N ILE A 26 3.95 -8.58 -7.12
CA ILE A 26 4.66 -9.39 -6.13
C ILE A 26 5.85 -10.07 -6.81
N VAL A 27 7.03 -10.00 -6.19
CA VAL A 27 8.25 -10.62 -6.67
C VAL A 27 8.55 -11.85 -5.82
N THR A 28 8.77 -12.99 -6.47
CA THR A 28 9.12 -14.25 -5.82
C THR A 28 10.55 -14.69 -6.12
N LYS A 29 11.16 -15.42 -5.21
CA LYS A 29 12.43 -16.14 -5.42
C LYS A 29 12.24 -17.56 -4.90
N ASN A 30 12.55 -18.55 -5.73
CA ASN A 30 12.35 -19.98 -5.41
C ASN A 30 10.89 -20.30 -5.00
N GLY A 31 9.91 -19.61 -5.58
CA GLY A 31 8.48 -19.78 -5.25
C GLY A 31 8.00 -18.98 -4.04
N GLU A 32 8.89 -18.40 -3.24
CA GLU A 32 8.55 -17.62 -2.06
C GLU A 32 8.42 -16.12 -2.39
N PRO A 33 7.37 -15.41 -1.93
CA PRO A 33 7.25 -13.96 -2.06
C PRO A 33 8.31 -13.23 -1.23
N ILE A 34 9.14 -12.40 -1.87
CA ILE A 34 10.23 -11.66 -1.21
C ILE A 34 10.07 -10.15 -1.28
N ALA A 35 9.27 -9.63 -2.20
CA ALA A 35 9.05 -8.19 -2.34
C ALA A 35 7.72 -7.87 -3.01
N LYS A 36 7.26 -6.63 -2.84
CA LYS A 36 6.13 -6.03 -3.55
C LYS A 36 6.56 -4.70 -4.15
N ILE A 37 6.35 -4.51 -5.44
CA ILE A 37 6.57 -3.26 -6.14
C ILE A 37 5.20 -2.58 -6.31
N ILE A 38 5.13 -1.31 -5.91
CA ILE A 38 3.94 -0.47 -6.00
C ILE A 38 4.26 0.79 -6.82
N PRO A 39 3.29 1.34 -7.56
CA PRO A 39 3.46 2.63 -8.22
C PRO A 39 3.76 3.71 -7.20
N PHE A 40 4.62 4.65 -7.58
CA PHE A 40 4.91 5.82 -6.77
C PHE A 40 3.80 6.86 -6.97
N VAL A 41 3.05 7.16 -5.91
CA VAL A 41 1.99 8.18 -5.91
C VAL A 41 2.52 9.44 -5.25
N LEU A 42 2.66 10.52 -6.02
CA LEU A 42 3.21 11.80 -5.56
C LEU A 42 2.28 12.50 -4.57
N ASP A 43 0.97 12.31 -4.73
CA ASP A 43 -0.04 12.97 -3.92
C ASP A 43 -0.33 12.16 -2.65
N LYS A 44 0.29 12.59 -1.54
CA LYS A 44 0.09 11.98 -0.22
C LYS A 44 -1.37 12.07 0.25
N ARG A 45 -2.17 13.01 -0.26
CA ARG A 45 -3.61 13.10 0.07
C ARG A 45 -4.39 11.97 -0.57
N ALA A 46 -4.12 11.67 -1.85
CA ALA A 46 -4.72 10.53 -2.55
C ALA A 46 -4.40 9.18 -1.90
N ALA A 47 -3.21 9.03 -1.30
CA ALA A 47 -2.87 7.84 -0.52
C ALA A 47 -3.73 7.71 0.76
N LEU A 48 -4.06 8.83 1.41
CA LEU A 48 -4.92 8.87 2.60
C LEU A 48 -6.39 8.64 2.28
N ASP A 49 -6.87 8.99 1.08
CA ASP A 49 -8.26 8.75 0.67
C ASP A 49 -8.63 7.25 0.74
N SER A 50 -7.68 6.35 0.46
CA SER A 50 -7.88 4.91 0.62
C SER A 50 -8.08 4.46 2.08
N LEU A 51 -7.61 5.25 3.06
CA LEU A 51 -7.81 5.01 4.49
C LEU A 51 -9.04 5.73 5.05
N VAL A 52 -9.45 6.86 4.46
CA VAL A 52 -10.52 7.73 4.99
C VAL A 52 -11.90 7.05 4.96
N GLY A 53 -12.10 6.03 4.11
CA GLY A 53 -13.34 5.23 4.07
C GLY A 53 -13.42 4.04 5.04
N LEU A 54 -12.32 3.68 5.72
CA LEU A 54 -12.27 2.52 6.62
C LEU A 54 -12.58 2.86 8.08
N VAL A 55 -12.50 4.14 8.44
CA VAL A 55 -12.91 4.60 9.78
C VAL A 55 -14.42 4.80 9.74
N PRO A 56 -15.22 3.97 10.45
CA PRO A 56 -16.64 4.23 10.53
C PRO A 56 -16.85 5.64 11.09
N ASN A 57 -17.69 6.43 10.41
CA ASN A 57 -18.15 7.74 10.87
C ASN A 57 -18.95 7.54 12.16
N THR A 58 -18.23 7.37 13.26
CA THR A 58 -18.77 7.07 14.60
C THR A 58 -19.26 8.34 15.30
N GLY A 59 -19.25 9.49 14.62
CA GLY A 59 -19.68 10.78 15.19
C GLY A 59 -18.80 11.26 16.35
N LEU A 60 -17.65 10.61 16.57
CA LEU A 60 -16.76 10.91 17.68
C LEU A 60 -15.97 12.18 17.39
N SER A 61 -16.00 13.12 18.33
CA SER A 61 -15.16 14.31 18.28
C SER A 61 -13.69 13.93 18.53
N LEU A 62 -12.76 14.75 18.03
CA LEU A 62 -11.34 14.63 18.36
C LEU A 62 -11.08 14.66 19.87
N ASP A 63 -11.96 15.35 20.62
CA ASP A 63 -11.86 15.45 22.07
C ASP A 63 -12.27 14.15 22.76
N ASP A 64 -13.29 13.45 22.25
CA ASP A 64 -13.70 12.13 22.74
C ASP A 64 -12.58 11.09 22.54
N ILE A 65 -11.89 11.16 21.39
CA ILE A 65 -10.76 10.27 21.06
C ILE A 65 -9.58 10.51 21.99
N LYS A 66 -9.28 11.78 22.32
CA LYS A 66 -8.20 12.13 23.26
C LYS A 66 -8.53 11.66 24.68
N ALA A 67 -9.77 11.89 25.13
CA ALA A 67 -10.23 11.47 26.45
C ALA A 67 -10.13 9.94 26.62
N GLY A 68 -10.56 9.17 25.61
CA GLY A 68 -10.49 7.70 25.64
C GLY A 68 -9.06 7.12 25.64
N ARG A 69 -8.06 7.86 25.12
CA ARG A 69 -6.64 7.47 25.21
C ARG A 69 -6.07 7.72 26.61
N LEU A 70 -6.47 8.82 27.23
CA LEU A 70 -6.04 9.21 28.57
C LEU A 70 -6.61 8.27 29.65
N SER A 71 -7.84 7.80 29.47
CA SER A 71 -8.50 6.89 30.42
C SER A 71 -8.01 5.44 30.36
N LYS A 72 -7.21 5.08 29.33
CA LYS A 72 -6.67 3.72 29.13
C LYS A 72 -5.19 3.61 29.54
N GLN A 73 -4.62 4.68 30.10
CA GLN A 73 -3.27 4.68 30.67
C GLN A 73 -3.29 4.39 32.17
#